data_AF-A0A8J7JXM1-F1
#
_entry.id   AF-A0A8J7JXM1-F1
#
_cell.length_a   1.000
_cell.length_b   1.000
_cell.length_c   1.000
_cell.angle_alpha   90.00
_cell.angle_beta   90.00
_cell.angle_gamma   90.00
#
_symmetry.space_group_name_H-M   'P 1'
#
loop_
_entity.id
_entity.type
_entity.pdbx_description
1 polymer ?
#
loop_
_entity_poly.entity_id
_entity_poly.type
_entity_poly.pdbx_seq_one_letter_code
_entity_poly.pdbx_strand_id
1 'polypeptide(L)'
;MTISSDNLADRACQLTREFIGHACKVRDENPEYAQTPEQTAMILSLELSRIGMNVEDNQKLDILAGLKKGLNSLKLTDEERLAITAQIKGQLYPGNNA
;
A
#
# COMPACT_ATOMS: atom_id res chain seq x y z
N MET A 1 20.52 0.37 13.56
CA MET A 1 20.10 -0.37 12.34
C MET A 1 19.60 0.70 11.38
N THR A 2 20.49 1.25 10.57
CA THR A 2 20.15 2.24 9.55
C THR A 2 19.23 1.55 8.55
N ILE A 3 17.97 1.97 8.48
CA ILE A 3 17.15 1.71 7.31
C ILE A 3 17.88 2.48 6.21
N SER A 4 18.77 1.82 5.46
CA SER A 4 19.37 2.45 4.30
C SER A 4 18.21 2.99 3.47
N SER A 5 18.29 4.24 3.06
CA SER A 5 17.36 4.90 2.13
C SER A 5 17.30 4.22 0.75
N ASP A 6 17.79 2.98 0.65
CA ASP A 6 17.76 2.09 -0.51
C ASP A 6 16.32 1.64 -0.75
N ASN A 7 15.64 2.63 -1.32
CA ASN A 7 14.38 2.71 -2.02
C ASN A 7 13.10 2.36 -1.25
N LEU A 8 12.61 3.32 -0.46
CA LEU A 8 11.25 3.34 0.11
C LEU A 8 10.17 3.00 -0.93
N ALA A 9 10.35 3.41 -2.19
CA ALA A 9 9.43 3.05 -3.27
C ALA A 9 9.48 1.55 -3.61
N ASP A 10 10.67 0.93 -3.65
CA ASP A 10 10.76 -0.51 -3.89
C ASP A 10 10.20 -1.30 -2.70
N ARG A 11 10.45 -0.85 -1.46
CA ARG A 11 9.86 -1.48 -0.28
C ARG A 11 8.33 -1.37 -0.27
N ALA A 12 7.78 -0.19 -0.57
CA ALA A 12 6.34 -0.01 -0.66
C ALA A 12 5.72 -0.83 -1.81
N CYS A 13 6.42 -0.92 -2.95
CA CYS A 13 6.01 -1.77 -4.08
C CYS A 13 6.03 -3.26 -3.70
N GLN A 14 7.03 -3.72 -2.98
CA GLN A 14 7.11 -5.08 -2.47
C GLN A 14 5.94 -5.38 -1.52
N LEU A 15 5.75 -4.54 -0.49
CA LEU A 15 4.66 -4.71 0.48
C LEU A 15 3.28 -4.71 -0.20
N THR A 16 3.09 -3.83 -1.19
CA THR A 16 1.85 -3.79 -1.96
C THR A 16 1.59 -5.10 -2.68
N ARG A 17 2.61 -5.68 -3.32
CA ARG A 17 2.49 -6.98 -4.00
C ARG A 17 2.28 -8.13 -3.01
N GLU A 18 2.93 -8.08 -1.85
CA GLU A 18 2.77 -9.08 -0.80
C GLU A 18 1.35 -9.07 -0.23
N PHE A 19 0.82 -7.92 0.19
CA PHE A 19 -0.51 -7.86 0.81
C PHE A 19 -1.63 -7.95 -0.22
N ILE A 20 -1.65 -7.04 -1.21
CA ILE A 20 -2.76 -6.96 -2.17
C ILE A 20 -2.68 -8.10 -3.18
N GLY A 21 -1.48 -8.48 -3.61
CA GLY A 21 -1.30 -9.61 -4.51
C GLY A 21 -1.68 -10.94 -3.85
N HIS A 22 -1.34 -11.14 -2.57
CA HIS A 22 -1.80 -12.31 -1.82
C HIS A 22 -3.32 -12.31 -1.68
N ALA A 23 -3.95 -11.19 -1.33
CA ALA A 23 -5.41 -11.12 -1.24
C ALA A 23 -6.10 -11.40 -2.58
N CYS A 24 -5.58 -10.90 -3.70
CA CYS A 24 -6.08 -11.24 -5.03
C CYS A 24 -5.97 -12.74 -5.30
N LYS A 25 -4.82 -13.34 -4.98
CA LYS A 25 -4.59 -14.78 -5.16
C LYS A 25 -5.55 -15.62 -4.31
N VAL A 26 -5.76 -15.26 -3.04
CA VAL A 26 -6.71 -15.97 -2.17
C VAL A 26 -8.14 -15.80 -2.69
N ARG A 27 -8.52 -14.60 -3.16
CA ARG A 27 -9.84 -14.37 -3.78
C ARG A 27 -10.07 -15.23 -5.02
N ASP A 28 -9.04 -15.42 -5.83
CA ASP A 28 -9.12 -16.23 -7.06
C ASP A 28 -9.13 -17.74 -6.77
N GLU A 29 -8.36 -18.20 -5.78
CA GLU A 29 -8.16 -19.63 -5.49
C GLU A 29 -9.08 -20.20 -4.40
N ASN A 30 -9.41 -19.42 -3.35
CA ASN A 30 -10.18 -19.85 -2.18
C ASN A 30 -11.04 -18.68 -1.63
N PRO A 31 -12.09 -18.26 -2.36
CA PRO A 31 -12.85 -17.04 -2.06
C PRO A 31 -13.52 -17.03 -0.68
N GLU A 32 -13.83 -18.18 -0.09
CA GLU A 32 -14.41 -18.31 1.26
C GLU A 32 -13.44 -17.91 2.39
N TYR A 33 -12.13 -17.87 2.11
CA TYR A 33 -11.09 -17.42 3.05
C TYR A 33 -10.49 -16.07 2.66
N ALA A 34 -10.99 -15.44 1.59
CA ALA A 34 -10.48 -14.17 1.12
C ALA A 34 -10.79 -13.05 2.11
N GLN A 35 -9.75 -12.29 2.45
CA GLN A 35 -9.94 -11.00 3.12
C GLN A 35 -10.73 -10.07 2.21
N THR A 36 -11.55 -9.21 2.82
CA THR A 36 -12.20 -8.15 2.04
C THR A 36 -11.14 -7.16 1.54
N PRO A 37 -11.37 -6.49 0.40
CA PRO A 37 -10.46 -5.45 -0.09
C PRO A 37 -10.13 -4.39 0.97
N GLU A 38 -11.09 -4.01 1.80
CA GLU A 38 -10.93 -3.05 2.88
C GLU A 38 -9.98 -3.57 3.97
N GLN A 39 -10.07 -4.86 4.32
CA GLN A 39 -9.19 -5.47 5.32
C GLN A 39 -7.74 -5.49 4.82
N THR A 40 -7.52 -5.90 3.56
CA THR A 40 -6.16 -5.93 3.00
C THR A 40 -5.59 -4.53 2.81
N ALA A 41 -6.41 -3.57 2.35
CA ALA A 41 -6.02 -2.16 2.24
C ALA A 41 -5.69 -1.56 3.61
N MET A 42 -6.44 -1.92 4.66
CA MET A 42 -6.17 -1.49 6.03
C MET A 42 -4.81 -2.01 6.53
N ILE A 43 -4.53 -3.31 6.37
CA ILE A 43 -3.24 -3.90 6.79
C ILE A 43 -2.08 -3.23 6.05
N LEU A 44 -2.19 -3.05 4.73
CA LEU A 44 -1.17 -2.34 3.95
C LEU A 44 -1.00 -0.90 4.42
N SER A 45 -2.11 -0.20 4.74
CA SER A 45 -2.04 1.19 5.22
C SER A 45 -1.31 1.31 6.55
N LEU A 46 -1.54 0.39 7.49
CA LEU A 46 -0.83 0.37 8.78
C LEU A 46 0.67 0.19 8.59
N GLU A 47 1.08 -0.73 7.71
CA GLU A 47 2.49 -1.02 7.49
C GLU A 47 3.20 0.15 6.78
N LEU A 48 2.57 0.72 5.74
CA LEU A 48 3.14 1.88 5.05
C LEU A 48 3.13 3.14 5.92
N SER A 49 2.12 3.36 6.77
CA SER A 49 2.11 4.46 7.73
C SER A 49 3.19 4.30 8.79
N ARG A 50 3.46 3.09 9.28
CA ARG A 50 4.58 2.82 10.20
C ARG A 50 5.92 3.20 9.58
N ILE A 51 6.12 2.94 8.29
CA ILE A 51 7.29 3.41 7.55
C ILE A 51 7.26 4.94 7.43
N GLY A 52 6.11 5.51 7.04
CA GLY A 52 5.86 6.94 6.89
C GLY A 52 6.11 7.78 8.15
N MET A 53 5.91 7.21 9.34
CA MET A 53 6.17 7.88 10.62
C MET A 53 7.64 8.16 10.90
N ASN A 54 8.55 7.44 10.22
CA ASN A 54 10.00 7.52 10.46
C ASN A 54 10.74 8.27 9.35
N VAL A 55 10.02 8.94 8.45
CA VAL A 55 10.58 9.60 7.27
C VAL A 55 9.97 10.98 7.07
N GLU A 56 10.70 11.83 6.36
CA GLU A 56 10.28 13.19 6.00
C GLU A 56 9.15 13.18 4.97
N ASP A 57 8.40 14.28 4.85
CA ASP A 57 7.24 14.38 3.94
C ASP A 57 7.60 14.19 2.47
N ASN A 58 8.81 14.61 2.06
CA ASN A 58 9.31 14.36 0.71
C ASN A 58 9.55 12.87 0.44
N GLN A 59 9.96 12.11 1.45
CA GLN A 59 10.19 10.66 1.36
C GLN A 59 8.88 9.85 1.38
N LYS A 60 7.81 10.40 1.96
CA LYS A 60 6.46 9.80 1.86
C LYS A 60 5.94 9.77 0.41
N LEU A 61 6.44 10.66 -0.47
CA LEU A 61 6.14 10.61 -1.90
C LEU A 61 6.73 9.35 -2.56
N ASP A 62 7.91 8.90 -2.12
CA ASP A 62 8.52 7.65 -2.62
C ASP A 62 7.69 6.44 -2.21
N ILE A 63 7.14 6.44 -0.99
CA ILE A 63 6.21 5.40 -0.52
C ILE A 63 4.97 5.36 -1.42
N LEU A 64 4.38 6.52 -1.74
CA LEU A 64 3.23 6.61 -2.65
C LEU A 64 3.57 6.17 -4.08
N ALA A 65 4.75 6.50 -4.58
CA ALA A 65 5.21 6.06 -5.90
C ALA A 65 5.35 4.54 -5.95
N GLY A 66 5.94 3.95 -4.90
CA GLY A 66 6.06 2.52 -4.72
C GLY A 66 4.72 1.79 -4.64
N LEU A 67 3.79 2.32 -3.86
CA LEU A 67 2.41 1.84 -3.78
C LEU A 67 1.77 1.78 -5.18
N LYS A 68 1.80 2.90 -5.92
CA LYS A 68 1.22 2.96 -7.27
C LYS A 68 1.85 1.95 -8.22
N LYS A 69 3.18 1.84 -8.20
CA LYS A 69 3.92 0.83 -8.99
C LYS A 69 3.47 -0.59 -8.64
N GLY A 70 3.32 -0.89 -7.36
CA GLY A 70 2.81 -2.17 -6.87
C GLY A 70 1.39 -2.46 -7.34
N LEU A 71 0.46 -1.52 -7.15
CA LEU A 71 -0.94 -1.65 -7.56
C LEU A 71 -1.09 -1.84 -9.08
N ASN A 72 -0.28 -1.13 -9.87
CA ASN A 72 -0.29 -1.27 -11.34
C ASN A 72 0.25 -2.62 -11.83
N SER A 73 0.98 -3.35 -10.98
CA SER A 73 1.44 -4.71 -11.31
C SER A 73 0.40 -5.80 -11.01
N LEU A 74 -0.72 -5.43 -10.40
CA LEU A 74 -1.78 -6.35 -9.97
C LEU A 74 -3.02 -6.23 -10.85
N LYS A 75 -3.80 -7.32 -10.94
CA LYS A 75 -5.07 -7.37 -11.66
C LYS A 75 -6.20 -6.73 -10.81
N LEU A 76 -6.14 -5.42 -10.70
CA LEU A 76 -7.14 -4.59 -10.03
C LEU A 76 -7.93 -3.76 -11.04
N THR A 77 -9.15 -3.38 -10.70
CA THR A 77 -9.89 -2.32 -11.41
C THR A 77 -9.30 -0.95 -11.10
N ASP A 78 -9.62 0.05 -11.91
CA ASP A 78 -9.20 1.44 -11.62
C ASP A 78 -9.85 1.96 -10.34
N GLU A 79 -11.09 1.56 -10.06
CA GLU A 79 -11.80 1.89 -8.81
C GLU A 79 -11.09 1.32 -7.58
N GLU A 80 -10.70 0.04 -7.63
CA GLU A 80 -9.92 -0.61 -6.55
C GLU A 80 -8.58 0.11 -6.33
N ARG A 81 -7.85 0.43 -7.41
CA ARG A 81 -6.58 1.16 -7.33
C ARG A 81 -6.75 2.54 -6.69
N LEU A 82 -7.78 3.28 -7.09
CA LEU A 82 -8.07 4.61 -6.56
C LEU A 82 -8.47 4.56 -5.09
N ALA A 83 -9.34 3.62 -4.70
CA ALA A 83 -9.79 3.45 -3.33
C ALA A 83 -8.63 3.12 -2.37
N ILE A 84 -7.79 2.15 -2.74
CA ILE A 84 -6.60 1.76 -1.95
C ILE A 84 -5.62 2.94 -1.83
N THR A 85 -5.37 3.65 -2.94
CA THR A 85 -4.47 4.80 -2.95
C THR A 85 -4.99 5.93 -2.06
N ALA A 86 -6.28 6.25 -2.13
CA ALA A 86 -6.90 7.29 -1.32
C ALA A 86 -6.85 6.96 0.18
N GLN A 87 -7.17 5.72 0.56
CA GLN A 87 -7.10 5.24 1.93
C GLN A 87 -5.68 5.37 2.50
N ILE A 88 -4.68 4.88 1.78
CA ILE A 88 -3.28 4.90 2.26
C ILE A 88 -2.73 6.33 2.29
N LYS A 89 -3.08 7.18 1.31
CA LYS A 89 -2.68 8.59 1.31
C LYS A 89 -3.23 9.31 2.56
N GLY A 90 -4.49 9.07 2.93
CA GLY A 90 -5.08 9.65 4.13
C GLY A 90 -4.36 9.24 5.43
N GLN A 91 -3.84 8.01 5.47
CA GLN A 91 -3.10 7.49 6.62
C GLN A 91 -1.63 7.95 6.68
N LEU A 92 -1.01 8.26 5.53
CA LEU A 92 0.34 8.82 5.47
C LEU A 92 0.38 10.33 5.78
N TYR A 93 -0.73 11.02 5.53
CA TYR A 93 -0.89 12.46 5.75
C TYR A 93 -2.14 12.74 6.63
N PRO A 94 -2.16 12.26 7.89
CA PRO A 94 -3.28 12.49 8.78
C PRO A 94 -3.37 13.99 9.12
N GLY A 95 -4.37 14.67 8.57
CA GLY A 95 -4.59 16.11 8.75
C GLY A 95 -4.59 16.94 7.47
N ASN A 96 -4.18 16.37 6.33
CA ASN A 96 -4.18 17.05 5.03
C ASN A 96 -5.47 16.74 4.23
N ASN A 97 -6.62 16.88 4.89
CA ASN A 97 -7.95 16.84 4.26
C ASN A 97 -8.36 18.25 3.78
N ALA A 98 -7.49 18.90 3.00
CA ALA A 98 -7.76 20.18 2.35
C ALA A 98 -7.46 20.07 0.86
#